data_AF-A0A7X8GTF1-F1
#
_entry.id   AF-A0A7X8GTF1-F1
#
_cell.length_a   1.000
_cell.length_b   1.000
_cell.length_c   1.000
_cell.angle_alpha   90.00
_cell.angle_beta   90.00
_cell.angle_gamma   90.00
#
_symmetry.space_group_name_H-M   'P 1'
#
loop_
_entity.id
_entity.type
_entity.pdbx_description
1 polymer ?
#
loop_
_entity_poly.entity_id
_entity_poly.type
_entity_poly.pdbx_seq_one_letter_code
_entity_poly.pdbx_strand_id
1 'polypeptide(L)'
;FTNAFTTAAISAPSRAGIITGMYQTSIGCMHMRTTSYRRSVDNPVEFTAVPPHYVKAFTEYLRVAGYYCTNNSKTDYQFSKDPVPESIWDDCSRTAHYKNRPDKNQPFFAVFNYTGTHESQNWDISNVETDPAKIAVPPYYPDTEVVRRNLAKMYDNTVKLDSIVGSFLDELEREGLAENTIVFFWGDHGDGLPRAKRWLYDSGLNIPLIVRCPGQLKAGTVSDDMISAIDFGPTVLSLAGVKIPVHMEGRAFLGDQKANAREYVFAARDRVDESYDMIRSVRNKDYLYIRNFYPNEPYHIWVPYLNRMPIMQEVMRLDAENKLNASQKQWMSDQRPAEELYDVKADPFQLNNLAGDPKYKNVLEDMRFQQDKWSIETGDLGHMNEPEMIEQMWPGGIQPMADKPYFIVNAKEDRGSKNHQTGGEYSAPMTLAFHCPTHGASIVYTTQTGDKPHWKLYSGPLRLPQGEHTVRVKAVRYGYKSSDVVTGLFKIK
;
A
#
# COMPACT_ATOMS: atom_id res chain seq x y z
N PHE A 1 0.91 6.06 -18.19
CA PHE A 1 1.65 7.16 -17.54
C PHE A 1 3.10 6.77 -17.50
N THR A 2 4.04 7.68 -17.77
CA THR A 2 5.49 7.37 -17.81
C THR A 2 6.21 7.66 -16.50
N ASN A 3 5.60 8.46 -15.62
CA ASN A 3 6.18 8.97 -14.39
C ASN A 3 5.26 8.63 -13.20
N ALA A 4 5.15 7.34 -12.86
CA ALA A 4 4.37 6.88 -11.72
C ALA A 4 5.29 6.27 -10.67
N PHE A 5 5.30 6.82 -9.46
CA PHE A 5 6.28 6.47 -8.44
C PHE A 5 5.60 5.94 -7.18
N THR A 6 6.10 4.84 -6.63
CA THR A 6 5.71 4.41 -5.28
C THR A 6 6.38 5.28 -4.21
N THR A 7 5.76 5.41 -3.04
CA THR A 7 6.33 6.14 -1.91
C THR A 7 7.31 5.31 -1.09
N ALA A 8 7.36 4.00 -1.31
CA ALA A 8 8.33 3.09 -0.71
C ALA A 8 8.66 1.94 -1.67
N ALA A 9 9.94 1.64 -1.86
CA ALA A 9 10.39 0.55 -2.73
C ALA A 9 10.20 -0.86 -2.12
N ILE A 10 9.22 -1.07 -1.24
CA ILE A 10 8.96 -2.36 -0.60
C ILE A 10 7.48 -2.55 -0.25
N SER A 11 7.00 -3.81 -0.35
CA SER A 11 5.58 -4.18 -0.37
C SER A 11 4.73 -3.47 0.68
N ALA A 12 5.07 -3.64 1.97
CA ALA A 12 4.12 -3.34 3.03
C ALA A 12 3.95 -1.84 3.31
N PRO A 13 5.05 -1.05 3.43
CA PRO A 13 4.95 0.40 3.51
C PRO A 13 4.27 1.01 2.28
N SER A 14 4.58 0.52 1.07
CA SER A 14 3.90 0.96 -0.16
C SER A 14 2.40 0.72 -0.11
N ARG A 15 1.98 -0.51 0.23
CA ARG A 15 0.56 -0.91 0.29
C ARG A 15 -0.21 -0.15 1.36
N ALA A 16 0.42 0.11 2.51
CA ALA A 16 -0.14 0.96 3.56
C ALA A 16 -0.41 2.38 3.04
N GLY A 17 0.52 2.94 2.27
CA GLY A 17 0.32 4.24 1.65
C GLY A 17 -0.77 4.26 0.59
N ILE A 18 -0.79 3.27 -0.31
CA ILE A 18 -1.80 3.16 -1.37
C ILE A 18 -3.21 3.06 -0.80
N ILE A 19 -3.43 2.19 0.20
CA ILE A 19 -4.78 1.96 0.74
C ILE A 19 -5.32 3.15 1.53
N THR A 20 -4.44 3.98 2.11
CA THR A 20 -4.84 5.15 2.91
C THR A 20 -4.80 6.47 2.15
N GLY A 21 -4.05 6.54 1.04
CA GLY A 21 -3.78 7.79 0.33
C GLY A 21 -2.84 8.73 1.10
N MET A 22 -2.02 8.19 2.01
CA MET A 22 -1.06 8.93 2.83
C MET A 22 0.34 8.32 2.72
N TYR A 23 1.39 9.10 2.95
CA TYR A 23 2.74 8.58 3.07
C TYR A 23 2.82 7.64 4.26
N GLN A 24 3.52 6.52 4.08
CA GLN A 24 3.75 5.53 5.13
C GLN A 24 4.43 6.13 6.37
N THR A 25 5.24 7.17 6.18
CA THR A 25 5.94 7.92 7.24
C THR A 25 4.99 8.81 8.05
N SER A 26 3.90 9.32 7.47
CA SER A 26 2.88 10.11 8.19
C SER A 26 2.00 9.26 9.11
N ILE A 27 1.90 7.97 8.82
CA ILE A 27 0.96 7.04 9.49
C ILE A 27 1.65 5.92 10.28
N GLY A 28 2.97 5.99 10.45
CA GLY A 28 3.75 5.05 11.27
C GLY A 28 3.89 3.66 10.65
N CYS A 29 3.70 3.54 9.34
CA CYS A 29 3.74 2.28 8.58
C CYS A 29 5.02 2.13 7.75
N MET A 30 6.07 2.91 8.05
CA MET A 30 7.28 2.97 7.24
C MET A 30 8.23 1.79 7.44
N HIS A 31 8.17 1.13 8.60
CA HIS A 31 8.99 -0.05 8.88
C HIS A 31 8.38 -1.30 8.24
N MET A 32 9.22 -2.09 7.58
CA MET A 32 8.79 -3.33 6.95
C MET A 32 8.63 -4.46 7.99
N ARG A 33 7.58 -5.28 7.82
CA ARG A 33 7.31 -6.50 8.60
C ARG A 33 7.13 -6.27 10.12
N THR A 34 6.48 -5.20 10.54
CA THR A 34 6.17 -4.98 11.97
C THR A 34 5.29 -6.10 12.57
N THR A 35 4.55 -6.83 11.72
CA THR A 35 3.59 -7.88 12.09
C THR A 35 4.00 -9.31 11.69
N SER A 36 5.17 -9.52 11.07
CA SER A 36 5.56 -10.84 10.55
C SER A 36 7.00 -11.18 10.90
N TYR A 37 7.20 -12.35 11.50
CA TYR A 37 8.37 -12.68 12.28
C TYR A 37 9.60 -13.18 11.51
N ARG A 38 10.77 -12.63 11.85
CA ARG A 38 12.04 -13.38 12.05
C ARG A 38 12.76 -12.78 13.27
N ARG A 39 12.91 -13.59 14.32
CA ARG A 39 13.56 -13.26 15.59
C ARG A 39 15.07 -13.10 15.35
N SER A 40 15.60 -11.89 15.42
CA SER A 40 17.00 -11.68 15.82
C SER A 40 17.00 -11.01 17.21
N VAL A 41 18.11 -11.10 17.93
CA VAL A 41 18.26 -10.57 19.29
C VAL A 41 18.16 -9.03 19.30
N ASP A 42 18.32 -8.40 18.14
CA ASP A 42 18.43 -6.94 17.94
C ASP A 42 17.16 -6.30 17.32
N ASN A 43 16.08 -7.05 17.13
CA ASN A 43 14.86 -6.55 16.42
C ASN A 43 13.79 -6.03 17.42
N PRO A 44 13.04 -4.96 17.11
CA PRO A 44 12.01 -4.43 18.00
C PRO A 44 10.80 -5.37 18.11
N VAL A 45 9.97 -5.09 19.13
CA VAL A 45 8.75 -5.83 19.46
C VAL A 45 7.79 -5.85 18.27
N GLU A 46 7.17 -6.99 18.01
CA GLU A 46 6.11 -7.10 16.99
C GLU A 46 4.94 -6.16 17.33
N PHE A 47 4.56 -5.30 16.39
CA PHE A 47 3.47 -4.33 16.58
C PHE A 47 2.67 -4.12 15.29
N THR A 48 1.44 -3.66 15.44
CA THR A 48 0.68 -3.05 14.34
C THR A 48 0.73 -1.55 14.49
N ALA A 49 1.11 -0.85 13.43
CA ALA A 49 1.10 0.60 13.41
C ALA A 49 -0.29 1.14 13.79
N VAL A 50 -0.32 2.26 14.53
CA VAL A 50 -1.55 2.98 14.89
C VAL A 50 -1.55 4.31 14.12
N PRO A 51 -2.12 4.37 12.91
CA PRO A 51 -2.31 5.62 12.19
C PRO A 51 -3.13 6.63 12.99
N PRO A 52 -3.03 7.94 12.74
CA PRO A 52 -3.92 8.94 13.36
C PRO A 52 -5.41 8.59 13.24
N HIS A 53 -6.23 9.01 14.21
CA HIS A 53 -7.64 8.58 14.33
C HIS A 53 -8.54 8.94 13.14
N TYR A 54 -8.18 9.97 12.38
CA TYR A 54 -8.92 10.40 11.19
C TYR A 54 -8.58 9.59 9.93
N VAL A 55 -7.52 8.77 9.95
CA VAL A 55 -7.07 8.01 8.79
C VAL A 55 -7.98 6.80 8.57
N LYS A 56 -8.41 6.63 7.31
CA LYS A 56 -9.23 5.50 6.85
C LYS A 56 -8.72 5.02 5.50
N ALA A 57 -8.89 3.73 5.24
CA ALA A 57 -8.72 3.19 3.90
C ALA A 57 -9.71 3.84 2.94
N PHE A 58 -9.28 4.16 1.71
CA PHE A 58 -10.16 4.81 0.74
C PHE A 58 -11.41 3.96 0.42
N THR A 59 -11.30 2.64 0.59
CA THR A 59 -12.39 1.69 0.38
C THR A 59 -13.51 1.84 1.40
N GLU A 60 -13.26 2.34 2.62
CA GLU A 60 -14.35 2.63 3.56
C GLU A 60 -15.30 3.68 2.98
N TYR A 61 -14.77 4.71 2.33
CA TYR A 61 -15.59 5.73 1.67
C TYR A 61 -16.37 5.18 0.47
N LEU A 62 -15.76 4.29 -0.31
CA LEU A 62 -16.44 3.59 -1.41
C LEU A 62 -17.60 2.72 -0.87
N ARG A 63 -17.36 1.98 0.21
CA ARG A 63 -18.40 1.14 0.85
C ARG A 63 -19.54 1.98 1.42
N VAL A 64 -19.24 3.12 2.03
CA VAL A 64 -20.27 4.09 2.44
C VAL A 64 -21.09 4.59 1.24
N ALA A 65 -20.44 4.78 0.08
CA ALA A 65 -21.09 5.14 -1.18
C ALA A 65 -21.81 3.97 -1.88
N GLY A 66 -21.81 2.77 -1.27
CA GLY A 66 -22.54 1.60 -1.76
C GLY A 66 -21.75 0.64 -2.65
N TYR A 67 -20.44 0.84 -2.82
CA TYR A 67 -19.60 -0.09 -3.59
C TYR A 67 -19.30 -1.37 -2.81
N TYR A 68 -19.37 -2.51 -3.51
CA TYR A 68 -18.84 -3.78 -3.03
C TYR A 68 -17.32 -3.83 -3.25
N CYS A 69 -16.55 -3.84 -2.16
CA CYS A 69 -15.09 -3.72 -2.21
C CYS A 69 -14.40 -5.05 -1.89
N THR A 70 -13.54 -5.55 -2.78
CA THR A 70 -12.82 -6.83 -2.59
C THR A 70 -11.32 -6.76 -2.80
N ASN A 71 -10.56 -7.54 -2.05
CA ASN A 71 -9.11 -7.71 -2.24
C ASN A 71 -8.70 -9.19 -2.28
N ASN A 72 -8.06 -9.60 -3.37
CA ASN A 72 -7.59 -10.96 -3.59
C ASN A 72 -6.05 -11.02 -3.68
N SER A 73 -5.33 -11.53 -2.69
CA SER A 73 -5.67 -11.59 -1.26
C SER A 73 -4.66 -10.84 -0.40
N LYS A 74 -3.58 -10.33 -1.01
CA LYS A 74 -2.42 -9.74 -0.33
C LYS A 74 -2.78 -8.35 0.19
N THR A 75 -2.47 -8.08 1.46
CA THR A 75 -2.78 -6.82 2.15
C THR A 75 -1.49 -6.11 2.53
N ASP A 76 -0.71 -6.68 3.44
CA ASP A 76 0.55 -6.13 3.96
C ASP A 76 0.39 -4.68 4.47
N TYR A 77 -0.72 -4.31 5.11
CA TYR A 77 -0.98 -2.90 5.49
C TYR A 77 -0.24 -2.39 6.72
N GLN A 78 0.47 -3.22 7.47
CA GLN A 78 1.23 -2.89 8.72
C GLN A 78 0.37 -2.43 9.92
N PHE A 79 -0.76 -1.76 9.71
CA PHE A 79 -1.70 -1.36 10.77
C PHE A 79 -2.76 -2.43 11.10
N SER A 80 -2.55 -3.66 10.63
CA SER A 80 -3.39 -4.81 10.94
C SER A 80 -2.63 -6.12 10.71
N LYS A 81 -2.90 -7.12 11.54
CA LYS A 81 -2.56 -8.53 11.22
C LYS A 81 -3.64 -9.10 10.31
N ASP A 82 -3.39 -10.26 9.69
CA ASP A 82 -4.44 -10.99 9.00
C ASP A 82 -5.35 -11.73 10.02
N PRO A 83 -6.69 -11.57 9.95
CA PRO A 83 -7.42 -10.79 8.95
C PRO A 83 -7.41 -9.28 9.22
N VAL A 84 -7.37 -8.50 8.13
CA VAL A 84 -7.50 -7.03 8.19
C VAL A 84 -8.88 -6.60 8.73
N PRO A 85 -9.02 -5.38 9.30
CA PRO A 85 -10.28 -4.89 9.82
C PRO A 85 -11.44 -5.01 8.83
N GLU A 86 -12.57 -5.54 9.28
CA GLU A 86 -13.74 -5.79 8.41
C GLU A 86 -14.39 -4.52 7.87
N SER A 87 -13.96 -3.34 8.33
CA SER A 87 -14.38 -2.06 7.74
C SER A 87 -13.75 -1.82 6.37
N ILE A 88 -12.57 -2.39 6.07
CA ILE A 88 -11.80 -2.07 4.85
C ILE A 88 -12.40 -2.75 3.62
N TRP A 89 -12.77 -4.03 3.71
CA TRP A 89 -13.23 -4.84 2.57
C TRP A 89 -14.53 -5.58 2.89
N ASP A 90 -15.37 -5.77 1.88
CA ASP A 90 -16.51 -6.69 1.95
C ASP A 90 -16.06 -8.15 1.88
N ASP A 91 -15.00 -8.44 1.11
CA ASP A 91 -14.33 -9.74 1.03
C ASP A 91 -12.82 -9.55 0.80
N CYS A 92 -12.00 -10.08 1.69
CA CYS A 92 -10.55 -10.08 1.58
C CYS A 92 -10.03 -11.52 1.78
N SER A 93 -9.89 -12.25 0.68
CA SER A 93 -9.58 -13.68 0.69
C SER A 93 -9.00 -14.12 -0.65
N ARG A 94 -8.47 -15.34 -0.74
CA ARG A 94 -7.98 -15.92 -2.00
C ARG A 94 -9.10 -16.17 -3.03
N THR A 95 -10.34 -16.18 -2.56
CA THR A 95 -11.55 -16.35 -3.38
C THR A 95 -12.30 -15.03 -3.57
N ALA A 96 -11.76 -13.92 -3.06
CA ALA A 96 -12.40 -12.62 -3.14
C ALA A 96 -12.53 -12.19 -4.60
N HIS A 97 -13.74 -11.73 -4.94
CA HIS A 97 -14.08 -11.41 -6.31
C HIS A 97 -15.28 -10.46 -6.37
N TYR A 98 -15.28 -9.52 -7.31
CA TYR A 98 -16.45 -8.66 -7.54
C TYR A 98 -17.74 -9.43 -7.87
N LYS A 99 -17.64 -10.68 -8.34
CA LYS A 99 -18.80 -11.54 -8.65
C LYS A 99 -19.50 -12.05 -7.40
N ASN A 100 -18.84 -12.02 -6.23
CA ASN A 100 -19.39 -12.47 -4.96
C ASN A 100 -20.40 -11.47 -4.36
N ARG A 101 -20.55 -10.28 -4.96
CA ARG A 101 -21.53 -9.28 -4.51
C ARG A 101 -22.95 -9.86 -4.50
N PRO A 102 -23.73 -9.66 -3.43
CA PRO A 102 -25.09 -10.19 -3.33
C PRO A 102 -26.03 -9.61 -4.40
N ASP A 103 -25.92 -8.30 -4.67
CA ASP A 103 -26.69 -7.61 -5.70
C ASP A 103 -25.80 -7.38 -6.93
N LYS A 104 -26.19 -7.97 -8.07
CA LYS A 104 -25.43 -7.86 -9.32
C LYS A 104 -25.45 -6.45 -9.91
N ASN A 105 -26.40 -5.60 -9.53
CA ASN A 105 -26.45 -4.20 -9.95
C ASN A 105 -25.62 -3.28 -9.05
N GLN A 106 -25.15 -3.76 -7.89
CA GLN A 106 -24.29 -3.00 -7.01
C GLN A 106 -22.94 -2.70 -7.71
N PRO A 107 -22.43 -1.46 -7.67
CA PRO A 107 -21.11 -1.14 -8.20
C PRO A 107 -20.03 -1.84 -7.38
N PHE A 108 -18.86 -2.07 -7.98
CA PHE A 108 -17.78 -2.80 -7.32
C PHE A 108 -16.43 -2.10 -7.45
N PHE A 109 -15.55 -2.36 -6.50
CA PHE A 109 -14.12 -2.08 -6.57
C PHE A 109 -13.37 -3.35 -6.20
N ALA A 110 -12.54 -3.87 -7.09
CA ALA A 110 -11.86 -5.16 -6.88
C ALA A 110 -10.37 -5.05 -7.18
N VAL A 111 -9.56 -5.57 -6.25
CA VAL A 111 -8.11 -5.66 -6.39
C VAL A 111 -7.70 -7.13 -6.53
N PHE A 112 -6.98 -7.44 -7.60
CA PHE A 112 -6.37 -8.75 -7.83
C PHE A 112 -4.85 -8.62 -7.76
N ASN A 113 -4.23 -9.34 -6.83
CA ASN A 113 -2.79 -9.28 -6.60
C ASN A 113 -2.11 -10.52 -7.19
N TYR A 114 -1.17 -10.31 -8.10
CA TYR A 114 -0.30 -11.38 -8.59
C TYR A 114 1.04 -11.37 -7.85
N THR A 115 1.51 -12.56 -7.44
CA THR A 115 2.78 -12.70 -6.69
C THR A 115 3.83 -13.52 -7.44
N GLY A 116 3.58 -13.93 -8.69
CA GLY A 116 4.53 -14.75 -9.46
C GLY A 116 5.80 -14.00 -9.85
N THR A 117 5.75 -12.68 -9.95
CA THR A 117 6.92 -11.79 -10.14
C THR A 117 7.57 -11.34 -8.82
N HIS A 118 7.11 -11.84 -7.68
CA HIS A 118 7.66 -11.42 -6.39
C HIS A 118 8.97 -12.17 -6.05
N GLU A 119 9.93 -11.51 -5.41
CA GLU A 119 11.23 -12.09 -5.02
C GLU A 119 11.10 -13.39 -4.20
N SER A 120 10.01 -13.53 -3.43
CA SER A 120 9.78 -14.71 -2.57
C SER A 120 9.52 -16.00 -3.34
N GLN A 121 9.27 -15.91 -4.65
CA GLN A 121 9.11 -17.08 -5.50
C GLN A 121 10.43 -17.84 -5.72
N ASN A 122 11.57 -17.27 -5.31
CA ASN A 122 12.90 -17.87 -5.39
C ASN A 122 13.14 -18.55 -6.75
N TRP A 123 13.15 -17.73 -7.80
CA TRP A 123 13.02 -18.21 -9.17
C TRP A 123 14.08 -19.24 -9.56
N ASP A 124 13.60 -20.38 -10.06
CA ASP A 124 14.45 -21.36 -10.72
C ASP A 124 14.87 -20.84 -12.11
N ILE A 125 16.16 -20.55 -12.24
CA ILE A 125 16.76 -20.06 -13.49
C ILE A 125 17.29 -21.19 -14.38
N SER A 126 17.14 -22.46 -13.97
CA SER A 126 17.62 -23.62 -14.74
C SER A 126 16.87 -23.83 -16.06
N ASN A 127 15.65 -23.30 -16.16
CA ASN A 127 14.84 -23.30 -17.37
C ASN A 127 14.22 -21.91 -17.57
N VAL A 128 14.54 -21.31 -18.72
CA VAL A 128 14.04 -20.00 -19.18
C VAL A 128 13.55 -20.14 -20.61
N GLU A 129 12.41 -19.51 -20.91
CA GLU A 129 11.82 -19.51 -22.25
C GLU A 129 12.32 -18.30 -23.06
N THR A 130 12.49 -17.16 -22.40
CA THR A 130 13.09 -15.96 -22.97
C THR A 130 14.58 -16.21 -23.24
N ASP A 131 15.02 -15.89 -24.45
CA ASP A 131 16.42 -16.01 -24.90
C ASP A 131 17.35 -15.08 -24.09
N PRO A 132 18.26 -15.60 -23.24
CA PRO A 132 19.16 -14.79 -22.42
C PRO A 132 20.10 -13.89 -23.24
N ALA A 133 20.40 -14.25 -24.49
CA ALA A 133 21.27 -13.46 -25.36
C ALA A 133 20.61 -12.14 -25.82
N LYS A 134 19.27 -12.06 -25.78
CA LYS A 134 18.50 -10.86 -26.17
C LYS A 134 18.23 -9.91 -25.01
N ILE A 135 18.55 -10.30 -23.79
CA ILE A 135 18.35 -9.47 -22.62
C ILE A 135 19.34 -8.29 -22.62
N ALA A 136 18.81 -7.09 -22.50
CA ALA A 136 19.60 -5.91 -22.16
C ALA A 136 19.90 -5.94 -20.66
N VAL A 137 21.17 -6.17 -20.30
CA VAL A 137 21.61 -6.21 -18.90
C VAL A 137 21.88 -4.77 -18.42
N PRO A 138 21.19 -4.28 -17.38
CA PRO A 138 21.51 -2.99 -16.79
C PRO A 138 22.99 -2.90 -16.39
N PRO A 139 23.68 -1.77 -16.61
CA PRO A 139 25.12 -1.63 -16.39
C PRO A 139 25.56 -1.81 -14.93
N TYR A 140 24.66 -1.66 -13.96
CA TYR A 140 24.91 -1.94 -12.55
C TYR A 140 24.91 -3.44 -12.21
N TYR A 141 24.58 -4.32 -13.16
CA TYR A 141 24.77 -5.76 -13.01
C TYR A 141 25.94 -6.26 -13.87
N PRO A 142 26.66 -7.30 -13.42
CA PRO A 142 27.65 -7.97 -14.24
C PRO A 142 26.98 -8.76 -15.36
N ASP A 143 27.50 -8.62 -16.57
CA ASP A 143 26.96 -9.29 -17.76
C ASP A 143 27.46 -10.74 -17.83
N THR A 144 26.87 -11.61 -17.03
CA THR A 144 27.16 -13.06 -17.02
C THR A 144 25.94 -13.88 -17.38
N GLU A 145 26.15 -15.14 -17.75
CA GLU A 145 25.07 -16.07 -18.06
C GLU A 145 24.05 -16.19 -16.91
N VAL A 146 24.53 -16.23 -15.65
CA VAL A 146 23.65 -16.31 -14.46
C VAL A 146 22.74 -15.10 -14.38
N VAL A 147 23.28 -13.89 -14.57
CA VAL A 147 22.51 -12.65 -14.54
C VAL A 147 21.51 -12.60 -15.70
N ARG A 148 21.95 -12.90 -16.93
CA ARG A 148 21.08 -12.92 -18.12
C ARG A 148 19.92 -13.90 -17.96
N ARG A 149 20.17 -15.10 -17.41
CA ARG A 149 19.12 -16.10 -17.16
C ARG A 149 18.16 -15.68 -16.05
N ASN A 150 18.66 -15.02 -15.00
CA ASN A 150 17.77 -14.50 -13.96
C ASN A 150 16.83 -13.41 -14.51
N LEU A 151 17.37 -12.49 -15.30
CA LEU A 151 16.58 -11.47 -16.00
C LEU A 151 15.59 -12.10 -17.00
N ALA A 152 16.02 -13.08 -17.81
CA ALA A 152 15.13 -13.84 -18.69
C ALA A 152 13.97 -14.50 -17.91
N LYS A 153 14.25 -15.06 -16.73
CA LYS A 153 13.20 -15.65 -15.88
C LYS A 153 12.19 -14.60 -15.37
N MET A 154 12.65 -13.39 -15.07
CA MET A 154 11.77 -12.27 -14.71
C MET A 154 10.84 -11.89 -15.89
N TYR A 155 11.34 -11.93 -17.13
CA TYR A 155 10.52 -11.74 -18.33
C TYR A 155 9.49 -12.86 -18.51
N ASP A 156 9.88 -14.13 -18.35
CA ASP A 156 8.95 -15.28 -18.42
C ASP A 156 7.80 -15.13 -17.40
N ASN A 157 8.11 -14.68 -16.18
CA ASN A 157 7.09 -14.42 -15.16
C ASN A 157 6.21 -13.22 -15.50
N THR A 158 6.73 -12.25 -16.24
CA THR A 158 5.96 -11.10 -16.74
C THR A 158 5.00 -11.53 -17.86
N VAL A 159 5.40 -12.42 -18.75
CA VAL A 159 4.51 -13.03 -19.77
C VAL A 159 3.35 -13.79 -19.11
N LYS A 160 3.63 -14.50 -18.01
CA LYS A 160 2.57 -15.16 -17.23
C LYS A 160 1.61 -14.17 -16.58
N LEU A 161 2.11 -13.06 -16.04
CA LEU A 161 1.28 -11.97 -15.52
C LEU A 161 0.39 -11.40 -16.62
N ASP A 162 0.93 -11.14 -17.81
CA ASP A 162 0.18 -10.63 -18.96
C ASP A 162 -0.99 -11.56 -19.33
N SER A 163 -0.74 -12.87 -19.40
CA SER A 163 -1.81 -13.86 -19.66
C SER A 163 -2.92 -13.84 -18.60
N ILE A 164 -2.56 -13.65 -17.33
CA ILE A 164 -3.52 -13.53 -16.23
C ILE A 164 -4.33 -12.23 -16.34
N VAL A 165 -3.69 -11.10 -16.67
CA VAL A 165 -4.40 -9.84 -16.95
C VAL A 165 -5.39 -10.04 -18.10
N GLY A 166 -4.96 -10.67 -19.20
CA GLY A 166 -5.82 -11.02 -20.33
C GLY A 166 -7.07 -11.79 -19.90
N SER A 167 -6.92 -12.82 -19.06
CA SER A 167 -8.06 -13.59 -18.53
C SER A 167 -9.09 -12.76 -17.76
N PHE A 168 -8.66 -11.70 -17.05
CA PHE A 168 -9.57 -10.83 -16.32
C PHE A 168 -10.29 -9.86 -17.26
N LEU A 169 -9.62 -9.40 -18.32
CA LEU A 169 -10.22 -8.58 -19.36
C LEU A 169 -11.26 -9.38 -20.15
N ASP A 170 -10.94 -10.59 -20.58
CA ASP A 170 -11.87 -11.51 -21.24
C ASP A 170 -13.08 -11.84 -20.35
N GLU A 171 -12.87 -11.94 -19.04
CA GLU A 171 -13.95 -12.12 -18.10
C GLU A 171 -14.87 -10.88 -18.04
N LEU A 172 -14.32 -9.67 -17.95
CA LEU A 172 -15.14 -8.46 -17.97
C LEU A 172 -15.96 -8.35 -19.26
N GLU A 173 -15.41 -8.77 -20.41
CA GLU A 173 -16.12 -8.82 -21.68
C GLU A 173 -17.25 -9.85 -21.66
N ARG A 174 -16.97 -11.09 -21.23
CA ARG A 174 -17.94 -12.18 -21.13
C ARG A 174 -19.11 -11.85 -20.19
N GLU A 175 -18.83 -11.14 -19.09
CA GLU A 175 -19.85 -10.71 -18.13
C GLU A 175 -20.60 -9.43 -18.59
N GLY A 176 -20.25 -8.86 -19.75
CA GLY A 176 -20.85 -7.62 -20.27
C GLY A 176 -20.51 -6.36 -19.45
N LEU A 177 -19.43 -6.40 -18.66
CA LEU A 177 -19.01 -5.34 -17.74
C LEU A 177 -17.86 -4.48 -18.29
N ALA A 178 -17.22 -4.90 -19.38
CA ALA A 178 -16.02 -4.25 -19.93
C ALA A 178 -16.20 -2.75 -20.18
N GLU A 179 -17.30 -2.32 -20.78
CA GLU A 179 -17.55 -0.90 -21.11
C GLU A 179 -17.96 -0.06 -19.90
N ASN A 180 -18.29 -0.68 -18.77
CA ASN A 180 -18.66 -0.02 -17.53
C ASN A 180 -17.65 -0.25 -16.40
N THR A 181 -16.42 -0.67 -16.74
CA THR A 181 -15.35 -0.94 -15.78
C THR A 181 -14.10 -0.17 -16.12
N ILE A 182 -13.58 0.58 -15.14
CA ILE A 182 -12.27 1.21 -15.22
C ILE A 182 -11.24 0.19 -14.72
N VAL A 183 -10.21 -0.07 -15.50
CA VAL A 183 -9.13 -1.02 -15.15
C VAL A 183 -7.84 -0.25 -14.90
N PHE A 184 -7.23 -0.50 -13.75
CA PHE A 184 -5.91 0.01 -13.38
C PHE A 184 -4.94 -1.18 -13.33
N PHE A 185 -3.78 -1.04 -13.99
CA PHE A 185 -2.66 -1.97 -13.89
C PHE A 185 -1.44 -1.23 -13.35
N TRP A 186 -0.87 -1.73 -12.26
CA TRP A 186 0.27 -1.14 -11.57
C TRP A 186 1.04 -2.15 -10.71
N GLY A 187 2.26 -1.78 -10.30
CA GLY A 187 3.09 -2.52 -9.33
C GLY A 187 3.21 -1.79 -7.99
N ASP A 188 3.32 -2.49 -6.87
CA ASP A 188 3.48 -1.86 -5.54
C ASP A 188 4.87 -1.22 -5.35
N HIS A 189 5.88 -1.75 -6.03
CA HIS A 189 7.20 -1.15 -6.17
C HIS A 189 7.85 -1.64 -7.48
N GLY A 190 9.09 -1.21 -7.73
CA GLY A 190 9.91 -1.70 -8.83
C GLY A 190 10.17 -3.21 -8.77
N ASP A 191 11.02 -3.72 -9.66
CA ASP A 191 11.24 -5.18 -9.73
C ASP A 191 11.83 -5.76 -8.42
N GLY A 192 11.72 -7.09 -8.27
CA GLY A 192 12.21 -7.81 -7.09
C GLY A 192 13.73 -8.05 -7.08
N LEU A 193 14.50 -7.43 -7.96
CA LEU A 193 15.94 -7.67 -8.14
C LEU A 193 16.78 -6.77 -7.21
N PRO A 194 18.09 -7.07 -7.02
CA PRO A 194 18.99 -6.21 -6.24
C PRO A 194 19.03 -4.77 -6.79
N ARG A 195 19.22 -3.75 -5.96
CA ARG A 195 19.18 -2.31 -6.33
C ARG A 195 17.79 -1.76 -6.72
N ALA A 196 16.81 -2.59 -7.05
CA ALA A 196 15.43 -2.16 -7.25
C ALA A 196 14.67 -2.16 -5.91
N LYS A 197 14.02 -3.28 -5.56
CA LYS A 197 13.34 -3.43 -4.28
C LYS A 197 14.24 -3.03 -3.10
N ARG A 198 13.69 -2.24 -2.17
CA ARG A 198 14.30 -1.61 -0.98
C ARG A 198 15.11 -0.35 -1.25
N TRP A 199 15.22 0.12 -2.49
CA TRP A 199 16.08 1.26 -2.82
C TRP A 199 15.34 2.36 -3.56
N LEU A 200 15.70 3.60 -3.24
CA LEU A 200 14.99 4.79 -3.68
C LEU A 200 15.50 5.32 -5.04
N TYR A 201 15.97 4.42 -5.91
CA TYR A 201 16.26 4.71 -7.31
C TYR A 201 15.01 4.51 -8.17
N ASP A 202 15.01 5.01 -9.40
CA ASP A 202 13.87 4.81 -10.32
C ASP A 202 13.63 3.30 -10.58
N SER A 203 14.67 2.46 -10.51
CA SER A 203 14.51 0.99 -10.59
C SER A 203 13.64 0.39 -9.48
N GLY A 204 13.59 1.01 -8.30
CA GLY A 204 12.77 0.58 -7.16
C GLY A 204 11.48 1.38 -7.00
N LEU A 205 11.43 2.62 -7.52
CA LEU A 205 10.33 3.55 -7.31
C LEU A 205 9.42 3.73 -8.52
N ASN A 206 9.94 3.76 -9.75
CA ASN A 206 9.15 3.98 -10.95
C ASN A 206 8.42 2.68 -11.32
N ILE A 207 7.09 2.71 -11.23
CA ILE A 207 6.20 1.57 -11.41
C ILE A 207 5.39 1.71 -12.70
N PRO A 208 4.98 0.60 -13.33
CA PRO A 208 4.02 0.70 -14.42
C PRO A 208 2.71 1.30 -13.91
N LEU A 209 2.08 2.15 -14.73
CA LEU A 209 0.71 2.61 -14.51
C LEU A 209 -0.03 2.75 -15.85
N ILE A 210 -0.96 1.82 -16.08
CA ILE A 210 -1.85 1.79 -17.24
C ILE A 210 -3.28 1.88 -16.73
N VAL A 211 -4.08 2.77 -17.34
CA VAL A 211 -5.49 2.97 -16.98
C VAL A 211 -6.35 2.86 -18.24
N ARG A 212 -7.29 1.90 -18.25
CA ARG A 212 -8.36 1.81 -19.25
C ARG A 212 -9.62 2.40 -18.64
N CYS A 213 -10.10 3.51 -19.18
CA CYS A 213 -11.31 4.19 -18.70
C CYS A 213 -12.26 4.43 -19.90
N PRO A 214 -13.15 3.47 -20.20
CA PRO A 214 -14.08 3.57 -21.32
C PRO A 214 -14.91 4.85 -21.27
N GLY A 215 -15.10 5.49 -22.42
CA GLY A 215 -15.91 6.71 -22.56
C GLY A 215 -15.29 8.00 -22.00
N GLN A 216 -14.25 7.93 -21.15
CA GLN A 216 -13.64 9.12 -20.53
C GLN A 216 -12.22 9.40 -21.00
N LEU A 217 -11.41 8.36 -21.26
CA LEU A 217 -10.03 8.51 -21.73
C LEU A 217 -9.85 8.02 -23.15
N LYS A 218 -9.13 8.80 -23.96
CA LYS A 218 -8.73 8.40 -25.30
C LYS A 218 -7.65 7.31 -25.22
N ALA A 219 -7.92 6.16 -25.81
CA ALA A 219 -6.97 5.05 -25.90
C ALA A 219 -5.67 5.45 -26.61
N GLY A 220 -4.55 4.84 -26.21
CA GLY A 220 -3.23 5.09 -26.78
C GLY A 220 -2.60 6.43 -26.39
N THR A 221 -3.18 7.17 -25.45
CA THR A 221 -2.59 8.41 -24.93
C THR A 221 -1.51 8.13 -23.89
N VAL A 222 -0.48 8.98 -23.88
CA VAL A 222 0.63 8.94 -22.92
C VAL A 222 0.64 10.26 -22.15
N SER A 223 0.68 10.18 -20.82
CA SER A 223 0.90 11.31 -19.93
C SER A 223 2.24 11.14 -19.22
N ASP A 224 2.97 12.25 -19.13
CA ASP A 224 4.23 12.40 -18.41
C ASP A 224 4.06 13.15 -17.08
N ASP A 225 2.84 13.31 -16.60
CA ASP A 225 2.54 13.89 -15.29
C ASP A 225 3.20 13.08 -14.17
N MET A 226 3.71 13.76 -13.14
CA MET A 226 4.28 13.11 -11.96
C MET A 226 3.16 12.55 -11.07
N ILE A 227 3.06 11.23 -11.00
CA ILE A 227 2.07 10.50 -10.20
C ILE A 227 2.77 9.82 -9.02
N SER A 228 2.17 9.89 -7.84
CA SER A 228 2.56 9.07 -6.68
C SER A 228 1.56 7.95 -6.43
N ALA A 229 1.98 6.79 -5.95
CA ALA A 229 1.09 5.66 -5.71
C ALA A 229 0.00 5.96 -4.64
N ILE A 230 0.25 6.90 -3.72
CA ILE A 230 -0.76 7.40 -2.77
C ILE A 230 -1.90 8.17 -3.47
N ASP A 231 -1.76 8.52 -4.74
CA ASP A 231 -2.78 9.18 -5.54
C ASP A 231 -3.88 8.24 -6.02
N PHE A 232 -3.66 6.93 -5.93
CA PHE A 232 -4.58 5.93 -6.48
C PHE A 232 -5.91 5.95 -5.72
N GLY A 233 -5.88 5.97 -4.39
CA GLY A 233 -7.08 6.09 -3.55
C GLY A 233 -7.92 7.35 -3.88
N PRO A 234 -7.36 8.56 -3.76
CA PRO A 234 -8.03 9.80 -4.16
C PRO A 234 -8.57 9.79 -5.60
N THR A 235 -7.83 9.21 -6.55
CA THR A 235 -8.26 9.11 -7.95
C THR A 235 -9.46 8.18 -8.10
N VAL A 236 -9.48 7.04 -7.41
CA VAL A 236 -10.64 6.13 -7.42
C VAL A 236 -11.86 6.81 -6.81
N LEU A 237 -11.70 7.54 -5.70
CA LEU A 237 -12.80 8.32 -5.09
C LEU A 237 -13.33 9.38 -6.06
N SER A 238 -12.44 10.13 -6.72
CA SER A 238 -12.78 11.12 -7.75
C SER A 238 -13.63 10.51 -8.88
N LEU A 239 -13.18 9.38 -9.45
CA LEU A 239 -13.87 8.67 -10.53
C LEU A 239 -15.22 8.08 -10.09
N ALA A 240 -15.36 7.73 -8.81
CA ALA A 240 -16.60 7.23 -8.23
C ALA A 240 -17.57 8.36 -7.81
N GLY A 241 -17.20 9.64 -8.00
CA GLY A 241 -18.00 10.77 -7.52
C GLY A 241 -18.06 10.88 -5.99
N VAL A 242 -17.14 10.23 -5.28
CA VAL A 242 -17.04 10.26 -3.82
C VAL A 242 -16.11 11.39 -3.42
N LYS A 243 -16.52 12.22 -2.47
CA LYS A 243 -15.70 13.34 -1.98
C LYS A 243 -14.37 12.82 -1.42
N ILE A 244 -13.26 13.39 -1.90
CA ILE A 244 -11.93 13.06 -1.37
C ILE A 244 -11.77 13.66 0.04
N PRO A 245 -11.42 12.86 1.06
CA PRO A 245 -11.15 13.35 2.41
C PRO A 245 -9.94 14.30 2.43
N VAL A 246 -10.05 15.38 3.20
CA VAL A 246 -9.03 16.45 3.26
C VAL A 246 -7.69 16.01 3.85
N HIS A 247 -7.63 14.88 4.57
CA HIS A 247 -6.41 14.36 5.17
C HIS A 247 -5.58 13.48 4.23
N MET A 248 -6.13 13.09 3.06
CA MET A 248 -5.32 12.35 2.09
C MET A 248 -4.26 13.28 1.52
N GLU A 249 -3.00 12.82 1.57
CA GLU A 249 -1.86 13.57 1.04
C GLU A 249 -1.67 13.31 -0.47
N GLY A 250 -2.22 12.19 -0.95
CA GLY A 250 -2.35 11.92 -2.37
C GLY A 250 -3.34 12.86 -3.07
N ARG A 251 -3.21 13.00 -4.38
CA ARG A 251 -4.05 13.91 -5.18
C ARG A 251 -4.61 13.18 -6.39
N ALA A 252 -5.90 13.34 -6.63
CA ALA A 252 -6.53 12.71 -7.78
C ALA A 252 -5.94 13.22 -9.09
N PHE A 253 -5.58 12.33 -10.01
CA PHE A 253 -5.09 12.68 -11.35
C PHE A 253 -6.11 12.42 -12.47
N LEU A 254 -7.27 11.83 -12.14
CA LEU A 254 -8.43 11.61 -13.02
C LEU A 254 -9.75 11.91 -12.27
N GLY A 255 -10.85 12.00 -13.02
CA GLY A 255 -12.19 12.30 -12.51
C GLY A 255 -12.42 13.79 -12.21
N ASP A 256 -13.61 14.13 -11.73
CA ASP A 256 -14.07 15.52 -11.58
C ASP A 256 -13.33 16.30 -10.49
N GLN A 257 -12.72 15.58 -9.54
CA GLN A 257 -11.90 16.17 -8.47
C GLN A 257 -10.40 16.13 -8.79
N LYS A 258 -10.02 16.00 -10.07
CA LYS A 258 -8.63 16.03 -10.53
C LYS A 258 -7.93 17.31 -10.02
N ALA A 259 -6.79 17.13 -9.36
CA ALA A 259 -5.94 18.22 -8.93
C ALA A 259 -4.95 18.66 -10.02
N ASN A 260 -4.32 19.80 -9.82
CA ASN A 260 -3.18 20.23 -10.65
C ASN A 260 -2.04 19.22 -10.55
N ALA A 261 -1.34 19.02 -11.68
CA ALA A 261 -0.15 18.19 -11.72
C ALA A 261 0.89 18.68 -10.69
N ARG A 262 1.54 17.74 -10.00
CA ARG A 262 2.64 18.05 -9.09
C ARG A 262 3.96 18.08 -9.85
N GLU A 263 4.90 18.84 -9.32
CA GLU A 263 6.26 18.90 -9.85
C GLU A 263 7.16 17.84 -9.22
N TYR A 264 6.94 17.53 -7.94
CA TYR A 264 7.77 16.61 -7.16
C TYR A 264 6.97 15.43 -6.60
N VAL A 265 7.59 14.27 -6.56
CA VAL A 265 7.15 13.10 -5.78
C VAL A 265 8.22 12.74 -4.76
N PHE A 266 7.78 12.14 -3.66
CA PHE A 266 8.62 11.82 -2.51
C PHE A 266 8.51 10.33 -2.19
N ALA A 267 9.62 9.76 -1.73
CA ALA A 267 9.63 8.39 -1.24
C ALA A 267 10.60 8.26 -0.05
N ALA A 268 10.31 7.29 0.80
CA ALA A 268 11.05 7.02 2.01
C ALA A 268 11.29 5.53 2.21
N ARG A 269 12.42 5.24 2.83
CA ARG A 269 12.79 3.93 3.35
C ARG A 269 13.21 4.12 4.80
N ASP A 270 12.70 3.25 5.65
CA ASP A 270 13.18 3.09 7.01
C ASP A 270 13.61 1.62 7.21
N ARG A 271 13.52 1.07 8.43
CA ARG A 271 13.84 -0.35 8.69
C ARG A 271 13.22 -1.30 7.65
N VAL A 272 14.08 -2.08 6.99
CA VAL A 272 13.73 -3.08 5.99
C VAL A 272 14.10 -4.46 6.50
N ASP A 273 13.08 -5.24 6.85
CA ASP A 273 13.25 -6.55 7.48
C ASP A 273 14.11 -6.40 8.76
N GLU A 274 15.26 -7.06 8.84
CA GLU A 274 16.20 -7.00 9.98
C GLU A 274 17.21 -5.84 9.92
N SER A 275 17.27 -5.09 8.82
CA SER A 275 18.25 -4.01 8.63
C SER A 275 17.63 -2.65 8.88
N TYR A 276 18.13 -1.92 9.90
CA TYR A 276 17.75 -0.54 10.14
C TYR A 276 18.42 0.38 9.11
N ASP A 277 17.65 1.31 8.56
CA ASP A 277 18.15 2.32 7.64
C ASP A 277 17.19 3.51 7.66
N MET A 278 17.61 4.66 7.13
CA MET A 278 16.75 5.83 6.93
C MET A 278 17.25 6.58 5.69
N ILE A 279 16.44 6.51 4.64
CA ILE A 279 16.70 7.16 3.35
C ILE A 279 15.45 7.93 2.94
N ARG A 280 15.63 9.13 2.42
CA ARG A 280 14.57 9.95 1.82
C ARG A 280 14.93 10.32 0.40
N SER A 281 13.95 10.47 -0.46
CA SER A 281 14.15 10.91 -1.85
C SER A 281 13.08 11.90 -2.30
N VAL A 282 13.50 12.79 -3.20
CA VAL A 282 12.60 13.64 -3.97
C VAL A 282 12.96 13.54 -5.45
N ARG A 283 11.93 13.46 -6.30
CA ARG A 283 12.06 13.23 -7.73
C ARG A 283 11.15 14.20 -8.48
N ASN A 284 11.68 14.99 -9.42
CA ASN A 284 10.87 15.78 -10.35
C ASN A 284 10.90 15.16 -11.77
N LYS A 285 10.74 15.92 -12.86
CA LYS A 285 10.86 15.33 -14.23
C LYS A 285 12.30 15.08 -14.67
N ASP A 286 13.28 15.78 -14.08
CA ASP A 286 14.65 15.87 -14.57
C ASP A 286 15.69 15.26 -13.61
N TYR A 287 15.42 15.34 -12.31
CA TYR A 287 16.37 14.97 -11.28
C TYR A 287 15.77 14.05 -10.22
N LEU A 288 16.63 13.23 -9.62
CA LEU A 288 16.40 12.46 -8.41
C LEU A 288 17.42 12.88 -7.36
N TYR A 289 16.96 13.27 -6.19
CA TYR A 289 17.79 13.49 -5.01
C TYR A 289 17.50 12.42 -3.97
N ILE A 290 18.56 11.87 -3.38
CA ILE A 290 18.50 10.89 -2.29
C ILE A 290 19.36 11.41 -1.13
N ARG A 291 18.84 11.32 0.10
CA ARG A 291 19.57 11.60 1.33
C ARG A 291 19.68 10.32 2.15
N ASN A 292 20.91 9.91 2.44
CA ASN A 292 21.23 8.77 3.31
C ASN A 292 21.56 9.29 4.71
N PHE A 293 20.69 9.04 5.69
CA PHE A 293 20.91 9.49 7.06
C PHE A 293 21.92 8.62 7.82
N TYR A 294 22.18 7.41 7.33
CA TYR A 294 23.21 6.51 7.83
C TYR A 294 24.24 6.19 6.73
N PRO A 295 25.13 7.14 6.37
CA PRO A 295 26.11 6.96 5.28
C PRO A 295 27.20 5.93 5.60
N ASN A 296 27.38 5.57 6.87
CA ASN A 296 28.34 4.54 7.29
C ASN A 296 27.77 3.12 7.19
N GLU A 297 26.49 2.96 6.84
CA GLU A 297 25.88 1.66 6.57
C GLU A 297 26.09 1.26 5.10
N PRO A 298 26.33 -0.04 4.82
CA PRO A 298 26.62 -0.53 3.48
C PRO A 298 25.42 -0.42 2.53
N TYR A 299 25.69 -0.39 1.21
CA TYR A 299 24.64 -0.62 0.21
C TYR A 299 24.10 -2.05 0.29
N HIS A 300 24.97 -3.03 0.55
CA HIS A 300 24.53 -4.41 0.69
C HIS A 300 23.96 -4.66 2.08
N ILE A 301 22.63 -4.73 2.18
CA ILE A 301 21.93 -5.08 3.42
C ILE A 301 21.79 -6.59 3.61
N TRP A 302 21.80 -7.02 4.88
CA TRP A 302 21.53 -8.41 5.21
C TRP A 302 20.04 -8.72 5.12
N VAL A 303 19.61 -9.28 3.98
CA VAL A 303 18.27 -9.82 3.79
C VAL A 303 18.37 -11.22 3.19
N PRO A 304 17.97 -12.28 3.91
CA PRO A 304 18.16 -13.66 3.44
C PRO A 304 17.53 -13.99 2.07
N TYR A 305 16.39 -13.38 1.75
CA TYR A 305 15.72 -13.59 0.45
C TYR A 305 16.53 -12.99 -0.71
N LEU A 306 16.92 -11.72 -0.57
CA LEU A 306 17.77 -11.03 -1.55
C LEU A 306 19.09 -11.77 -1.74
N ASN A 307 19.74 -12.14 -0.64
CA ASN A 307 21.06 -12.75 -0.67
C ASN A 307 21.06 -14.11 -1.34
N ARG A 308 19.96 -14.87 -1.29
CA ARG A 308 19.85 -16.19 -1.95
C ARG A 308 19.53 -16.12 -3.45
N MET A 309 19.19 -14.95 -3.98
CA MET A 309 18.87 -14.82 -5.41
C MET A 309 20.12 -15.12 -6.25
N PRO A 310 20.01 -15.89 -7.35
CA PRO A 310 21.17 -16.22 -8.18
C PRO A 310 21.94 -15.01 -8.70
N ILE A 311 21.24 -13.94 -9.07
CA ILE A 311 21.86 -12.67 -9.49
C ILE A 311 22.70 -12.03 -8.37
N MET A 312 22.22 -12.06 -7.13
CA MET A 312 22.96 -11.48 -5.99
C MET A 312 24.17 -12.35 -5.62
N GLN A 313 24.01 -13.67 -5.63
CA GLN A 313 25.11 -14.62 -5.40
C GLN A 313 26.23 -14.43 -6.43
N GLU A 314 25.88 -14.21 -7.69
CA GLU A 314 26.86 -13.96 -8.75
C GLU A 314 27.58 -12.62 -8.58
N VAL A 315 26.87 -11.56 -8.20
CA VAL A 315 27.48 -10.26 -7.87
C VAL A 315 28.47 -10.42 -6.71
N MET A 316 28.09 -11.11 -5.63
CA MET A 316 28.97 -11.37 -4.47
C MET A 316 30.22 -12.18 -4.85
N ARG A 317 30.07 -13.21 -5.70
CA ARG A 317 31.20 -14.02 -6.19
C ARG A 317 32.19 -13.17 -6.97
N LEU A 318 31.69 -12.36 -7.91
CA LEU A 318 32.54 -11.49 -8.73
C LEU A 318 33.19 -10.36 -7.94
N ASP A 319 32.53 -9.85 -6.89
CA ASP A 319 33.12 -8.87 -5.97
C ASP A 319 34.30 -9.49 -5.21
N ALA A 320 34.12 -10.69 -4.64
CA ALA A 320 35.17 -11.43 -3.95
C ALA A 320 36.37 -11.76 -4.88
N GLU A 321 36.12 -11.93 -6.17
CA GLU A 321 37.13 -12.14 -7.21
C GLU A 321 37.73 -10.83 -7.76
N ASN A 322 37.27 -9.65 -7.28
CA ASN A 322 37.65 -8.32 -7.80
C ASN A 322 37.40 -8.14 -9.31
N LYS A 323 36.30 -8.70 -9.82
CA LYS A 323 35.92 -8.66 -11.24
C LYS A 323 34.80 -7.67 -11.58
N LEU A 324 34.23 -7.00 -10.58
CA LEU A 324 33.23 -5.96 -10.80
C LEU A 324 33.85 -4.68 -11.35
N ASN A 325 33.18 -4.03 -12.29
CA ASN A 325 33.53 -2.68 -12.73
C ASN A 325 33.12 -1.62 -11.69
N ALA A 326 33.45 -0.34 -11.92
CA ALA A 326 33.17 0.74 -10.97
C ALA A 326 31.67 0.87 -10.61
N SER A 327 30.78 0.84 -11.60
CA SER A 327 29.33 0.98 -11.39
C SER A 327 28.71 -0.21 -10.64
N GLN A 328 29.22 -1.42 -10.87
CA GLN A 328 28.80 -2.62 -10.15
C GLN A 328 29.37 -2.64 -8.72
N LYS A 329 30.62 -2.20 -8.56
CA LYS A 329 31.31 -2.20 -7.27
C LYS A 329 30.75 -1.17 -6.30
N GLN A 330 30.16 -0.07 -6.79
CA GLN A 330 29.42 0.88 -5.94
C GLN A 330 28.39 0.14 -5.07
N TRP A 331 27.69 -0.85 -5.63
CA TRP A 331 26.67 -1.60 -4.91
C TRP A 331 27.18 -2.48 -3.76
N MET A 332 28.48 -2.80 -3.81
CA MET A 332 29.15 -3.63 -2.82
C MET A 332 29.96 -2.77 -1.84
N SER A 333 29.80 -1.44 -1.88
CA SER A 333 30.52 -0.55 -0.97
C SER A 333 29.97 -0.62 0.45
N ASP A 334 30.88 -0.62 1.42
CA ASP A 334 30.60 -0.58 2.85
C ASP A 334 30.09 0.80 3.33
N GLN A 335 30.12 1.81 2.46
CA GLN A 335 29.69 3.17 2.77
C GLN A 335 28.87 3.76 1.61
N ARG A 336 28.07 4.77 1.95
CA ARG A 336 27.23 5.52 1.02
C ARG A 336 27.53 7.01 1.13
N PRO A 337 27.46 7.76 0.02
CA PRO A 337 27.48 9.21 0.11
C PRO A 337 26.28 9.68 0.94
N ALA A 338 26.47 10.72 1.77
CA ALA A 338 25.37 11.29 2.55
C ALA A 338 24.23 11.81 1.64
N GLU A 339 24.60 12.25 0.44
CA GLU A 339 23.68 12.82 -0.54
C GLU A 339 24.00 12.36 -1.95
N GLU A 340 22.95 12.11 -2.71
CA GLU A 340 23.03 11.71 -4.10
C GLU A 340 22.12 12.58 -4.95
N LEU A 341 22.60 13.01 -6.12
CA LEU A 341 21.83 13.75 -7.10
C LEU A 341 22.08 13.14 -8.48
N TYR A 342 21.01 12.82 -9.20
CA TYR A 342 21.09 12.23 -10.53
C TYR A 342 20.28 13.03 -11.53
N ASP A 343 20.86 13.33 -12.68
CA ASP A 343 20.13 13.77 -13.87
C ASP A 343 19.58 12.53 -14.57
N VAL A 344 18.29 12.26 -14.41
CA VAL A 344 17.69 10.98 -14.83
C VAL A 344 17.51 10.86 -16.35
N LYS A 345 17.62 11.98 -17.07
CA LYS A 345 17.51 12.00 -18.53
C LYS A 345 18.86 11.67 -19.14
N ALA A 346 19.93 12.26 -18.61
CA ALA A 346 21.30 11.98 -19.02
C ALA A 346 21.82 10.63 -18.48
N ASP A 347 21.34 10.22 -17.31
CA ASP A 347 21.73 9.01 -16.61
C ASP A 347 20.51 8.20 -16.13
N PRO A 348 19.85 7.44 -17.04
CA PRO A 348 18.64 6.69 -16.74
C PRO A 348 18.85 5.52 -15.76
N PHE A 349 20.11 5.16 -15.47
CA PHE A 349 20.46 4.12 -14.51
C PHE A 349 20.91 4.69 -13.16
N GLN A 350 21.04 6.02 -13.02
CA GLN A 350 21.46 6.70 -11.80
C GLN A 350 22.78 6.13 -11.23
N LEU A 351 23.84 6.21 -12.02
CA LEU A 351 25.20 5.74 -11.68
C LEU A 351 26.16 6.89 -11.36
N ASN A 352 25.89 8.09 -11.87
CA ASN A 352 26.78 9.25 -11.77
C ASN A 352 26.22 10.25 -10.76
N ASN A 353 26.69 10.17 -9.51
CA ASN A 353 26.27 11.11 -8.46
C ASN A 353 26.84 12.52 -8.70
N LEU A 354 25.94 13.48 -8.93
CA LEU A 354 26.21 14.90 -9.21
C LEU A 354 26.22 15.78 -7.95
N ALA A 355 25.97 15.24 -6.75
CA ALA A 355 25.82 16.04 -5.53
C ALA A 355 27.10 16.83 -5.18
N GLY A 356 28.27 16.35 -5.60
CA GLY A 356 29.55 17.04 -5.42
C GLY A 356 29.93 18.02 -6.54
N ASP A 357 29.17 18.07 -7.64
CA ASP A 357 29.50 18.92 -8.78
C ASP A 357 28.96 20.36 -8.57
N PRO A 358 29.84 21.38 -8.53
CA PRO A 358 29.44 22.78 -8.34
C PRO A 358 28.42 23.29 -9.37
N LYS A 359 28.39 22.70 -10.58
CA LYS A 359 27.43 23.05 -11.63
C LYS A 359 25.99 22.78 -11.21
N TYR A 360 25.76 21.76 -10.39
CA TYR A 360 24.43 21.32 -9.96
C TYR A 360 24.03 21.85 -8.58
N LYS A 361 24.83 22.74 -7.99
CA LYS A 361 24.60 23.28 -6.63
C LYS A 361 23.18 23.81 -6.41
N ASN A 362 22.66 24.61 -7.33
CA ASN A 362 21.32 25.19 -7.20
C ASN A 362 20.21 24.12 -7.25
N VAL A 363 20.38 23.10 -8.11
CA VAL A 363 19.44 21.97 -8.20
C VAL A 363 19.46 21.18 -6.89
N LEU A 364 20.66 20.90 -6.37
CA LEU A 364 20.85 20.20 -5.11
C LEU A 364 20.20 20.96 -3.94
N GLU A 365 20.40 22.27 -3.86
CA GLU A 365 19.80 23.12 -2.82
C GLU A 365 18.28 23.18 -2.89
N ASP A 366 17.69 23.27 -4.09
CA ASP A 366 16.23 23.18 -4.25
C ASP A 366 15.70 21.81 -3.81
N MET A 367 16.30 20.72 -4.29
CA MET A 367 15.85 19.36 -3.95
C MET A 367 15.95 19.08 -2.44
N ARG A 368 17.03 19.53 -1.79
CA ARG A 368 17.15 19.49 -0.32
C ARG A 368 16.00 20.22 0.33
N PHE A 369 15.73 21.46 -0.11
CA PHE A 369 14.65 22.27 0.43
C PHE A 369 13.28 21.59 0.24
N GLN A 370 12.98 21.02 -0.94
CA GLN A 370 11.71 20.32 -1.17
C GLN A 370 11.57 19.09 -0.27
N GLN A 371 12.64 18.31 -0.08
CA GLN A 371 12.62 17.16 0.82
C GLN A 371 12.39 17.57 2.28
N ASP A 372 13.11 18.61 2.76
CA ASP A 372 12.95 19.11 4.13
C ASP A 372 11.54 19.66 4.36
N LYS A 373 11.01 20.41 3.39
CA LYS A 373 9.64 20.90 3.40
C LYS A 373 8.63 19.76 3.49
N TRP A 374 8.77 18.73 2.65
CA TRP A 374 7.90 17.55 2.68
C TRP A 374 7.94 16.86 4.05
N SER A 375 9.13 16.59 4.59
CA SER A 375 9.28 15.93 5.90
C SER A 375 8.56 16.69 7.02
N ILE A 376 8.68 18.02 7.03
CA ILE A 376 8.01 18.90 8.01
C ILE A 376 6.49 18.91 7.80
N GLU A 377 6.02 19.11 6.56
CA GLU A 377 4.59 19.24 6.25
C GLU A 377 3.80 17.96 6.51
N THR A 378 4.42 16.79 6.31
CA THR A 378 3.77 15.48 6.55
C THR A 378 3.99 14.93 7.95
N GLY A 379 4.85 15.57 8.75
CA GLY A 379 5.21 15.09 10.08
C GLY A 379 5.87 13.71 10.05
N ASP A 380 6.90 13.56 9.21
CA ASP A 380 7.61 12.29 8.97
C ASP A 380 8.06 11.62 10.27
N LEU A 381 7.35 10.55 10.66
CA LEU A 381 7.60 9.83 11.90
C LEU A 381 8.92 9.05 11.89
N GLY A 382 9.63 8.94 10.76
CA GLY A 382 10.92 8.25 10.73
C GLY A 382 12.03 9.00 11.47
N HIS A 383 11.79 10.27 11.81
CA HIS A 383 12.64 11.03 12.72
C HIS A 383 12.42 10.66 14.21
N MET A 384 11.40 9.86 14.52
CA MET A 384 11.19 9.28 15.84
C MET A 384 11.89 7.93 15.95
N ASN A 385 12.52 7.66 17.10
CA ASN A 385 13.11 6.36 17.36
C ASN A 385 12.01 5.27 17.38
N GLU A 386 12.25 4.13 16.73
CA GLU A 386 11.22 3.09 16.55
C GLU A 386 10.67 2.55 17.90
N PRO A 387 11.50 2.17 18.89
CA PRO A 387 11.04 1.90 20.26
C PRO A 387 10.13 2.97 20.88
N GLU A 388 10.43 4.27 20.72
CA GLU A 388 9.58 5.34 21.25
C GLU A 388 8.24 5.40 20.51
N MET A 389 8.26 5.22 19.18
CA MET A 389 7.05 5.13 18.37
C MET A 389 6.18 3.93 18.79
N ILE A 390 6.78 2.78 19.03
CA ILE A 390 6.08 1.58 19.51
C ILE A 390 5.46 1.84 20.88
N GLU A 391 6.17 2.47 21.81
CA GLU A 391 5.62 2.80 23.14
C GLU A 391 4.43 3.77 23.04
N GLN A 392 4.45 4.74 22.12
CA GLN A 392 3.31 5.63 21.88
C GLN A 392 2.09 4.88 21.31
N MET A 393 2.32 3.91 20.42
CA MET A 393 1.26 3.13 19.79
C MET A 393 0.71 2.05 20.73
N TRP A 394 1.59 1.40 21.48
CA TRP A 394 1.35 0.26 22.36
C TRP A 394 1.98 0.54 23.75
N PRO A 395 1.37 1.42 24.57
CA PRO A 395 1.92 1.76 25.88
C PRO A 395 2.13 0.53 26.76
N GLY A 396 3.33 0.41 27.35
CA GLY A 396 3.73 -0.77 28.12
C GLY A 396 3.82 -2.07 27.29
N GLY A 397 3.98 -1.95 25.96
CA GLY A 397 4.00 -3.09 25.03
C GLY A 397 2.63 -3.76 24.83
N ILE A 398 1.53 -3.13 25.25
CA ILE A 398 0.18 -3.68 25.17
C ILE A 398 -0.55 -3.09 23.96
N GLN A 399 -0.93 -3.95 23.02
CA GLN A 399 -1.79 -3.54 21.91
C GLN A 399 -3.12 -3.00 22.43
N PRO A 400 -3.51 -1.76 22.08
CA PRO A 400 -4.76 -1.19 22.52
C PRO A 400 -5.97 -1.92 21.90
N MET A 401 -7.13 -1.84 22.56
CA MET A 401 -8.38 -2.45 22.11
C MET A 401 -9.45 -1.38 21.95
N ALA A 402 -10.27 -1.50 20.90
CA ALA A 402 -11.41 -0.61 20.72
C ALA A 402 -12.49 -0.88 21.78
N ASP A 403 -13.10 0.19 22.27
CA ASP A 403 -14.23 0.17 23.20
C ASP A 403 -15.43 -0.52 22.58
N LYS A 404 -16.21 -1.20 23.42
CA LYS A 404 -17.47 -1.80 22.98
C LYS A 404 -18.40 -0.70 22.44
N PRO A 405 -18.93 -0.85 21.23
CA PRO A 405 -19.97 0.04 20.75
C PRO A 405 -21.26 -0.15 21.55
N TYR A 406 -22.18 0.80 21.45
CA TYR A 406 -23.51 0.68 22.01
C TYR A 406 -24.60 1.11 21.02
N PHE A 407 -25.79 0.58 21.25
CA PHE A 407 -27.01 0.89 20.56
C PHE A 407 -27.59 2.23 21.01
N ILE A 408 -27.97 3.07 20.06
CA ILE A 408 -28.76 4.28 20.26
C ILE A 408 -30.11 4.03 19.60
N VAL A 409 -31.09 3.69 20.43
CA VAL A 409 -32.44 3.40 19.98
C VAL A 409 -33.22 4.69 19.81
N ASN A 410 -33.91 4.83 18.69
CA ASN A 410 -34.89 5.88 18.48
C ASN A 410 -36.25 5.23 18.12
N ALA A 411 -37.04 5.04 19.18
CA ALA A 411 -38.38 4.48 19.20
C ALA A 411 -39.30 5.30 20.12
N LYS A 412 -40.58 4.94 20.20
CA LYS A 412 -41.53 5.61 21.10
C LYS A 412 -41.19 5.35 22.58
N GLU A 413 -40.69 4.16 22.88
CA GLU A 413 -40.40 3.65 24.21
C GLU A 413 -39.01 4.05 24.72
N ASP A 414 -38.06 4.24 23.80
CA ASP A 414 -36.67 4.61 24.09
C ASP A 414 -36.18 5.61 23.04
N ARG A 415 -35.80 6.81 23.50
CA ARG A 415 -35.19 7.86 22.69
C ARG A 415 -33.77 8.10 23.15
N GLY A 416 -32.94 7.09 22.99
CA GLY A 416 -31.49 7.16 23.10
C GLY A 416 -30.92 7.08 24.51
N SER A 417 -31.56 6.38 25.47
CA SER A 417 -31.06 6.45 26.85
C SER A 417 -31.16 5.20 27.74
N LYS A 418 -31.85 4.11 27.34
CA LYS A 418 -32.09 3.00 28.28
C LYS A 418 -31.45 1.66 27.92
N ASN A 419 -31.37 1.30 26.65
CA ASN A 419 -30.83 -0.02 26.26
C ASN A 419 -29.64 0.04 25.29
N HIS A 420 -28.46 0.20 25.86
CA HIS A 420 -27.22 0.38 25.12
C HIS A 420 -26.63 -0.92 24.53
N GLN A 421 -27.02 -2.11 24.99
CA GLN A 421 -26.25 -3.33 24.65
C GLN A 421 -27.06 -4.62 24.43
N THR A 422 -28.36 -4.70 24.76
CA THR A 422 -29.10 -5.99 24.75
C THR A 422 -30.32 -6.06 23.82
N GLY A 423 -30.83 -4.93 23.32
CA GLY A 423 -32.02 -4.87 22.47
C GLY A 423 -33.31 -4.67 23.26
N GLY A 424 -34.49 -5.03 22.76
CA GLY A 424 -35.74 -4.81 23.49
C GLY A 424 -37.01 -5.04 22.68
N GLU A 425 -38.16 -4.77 23.31
CA GLU A 425 -39.46 -4.81 22.66
C GLU A 425 -39.97 -3.38 22.35
N TYR A 426 -40.47 -3.18 21.13
CA TYR A 426 -40.93 -1.88 20.64
C TYR A 426 -42.28 -2.03 19.94
N SER A 427 -43.18 -1.06 20.11
CA SER A 427 -44.55 -1.14 19.57
C SER A 427 -44.70 -0.67 18.12
N ALA A 428 -43.62 -0.18 17.51
CA ALA A 428 -43.64 0.33 16.14
C ALA A 428 -42.24 0.28 15.50
N PRO A 429 -42.14 0.30 14.14
CA PRO A 429 -40.88 0.43 13.44
C PRO A 429 -40.01 1.56 13.97
N MET A 430 -38.71 1.29 14.10
CA MET A 430 -37.76 2.18 14.78
C MET A 430 -36.48 2.40 13.97
N THR A 431 -35.65 3.32 14.43
CA THR A 431 -34.29 3.48 13.95
C THR A 431 -33.28 3.09 15.03
N LEU A 432 -32.20 2.43 14.61
CA LEU A 432 -31.14 1.96 15.46
C LEU A 432 -29.81 2.53 14.97
N ALA A 433 -29.20 3.38 15.78
CA ALA A 433 -27.87 3.90 15.53
C ALA A 433 -26.83 3.22 16.44
N PHE A 434 -25.55 3.36 16.08
CA PHE A 434 -24.43 2.84 16.85
C PHE A 434 -23.45 3.95 17.21
N HIS A 435 -22.82 3.83 18.36
CA HIS A 435 -21.72 4.70 18.77
C HIS A 435 -20.61 3.89 19.44
N CYS A 436 -19.36 4.31 19.24
CA CYS A 436 -18.19 3.78 19.94
C CYS A 436 -17.38 4.95 20.52
N PRO A 437 -17.01 4.91 21.81
CA PRO A 437 -16.17 5.95 22.43
C PRO A 437 -14.75 6.04 21.85
N THR A 438 -14.21 4.94 21.31
CA THR A 438 -12.86 4.94 20.74
C THR A 438 -12.78 5.86 19.53
N HIS A 439 -11.97 6.90 19.67
CA HIS A 439 -11.80 7.91 18.63
C HIS A 439 -11.25 7.29 17.34
N GLY A 440 -11.89 7.59 16.22
CA GLY A 440 -11.48 7.07 14.92
C GLY A 440 -11.85 5.61 14.67
N ALA A 441 -12.65 4.97 15.52
CA ALA A 441 -13.16 3.64 15.24
C ALA A 441 -14.19 3.68 14.10
N SER A 442 -14.12 2.72 13.19
CA SER A 442 -15.22 2.38 12.29
C SER A 442 -16.11 1.35 12.99
N ILE A 443 -17.42 1.43 12.78
CA ILE A 443 -18.36 0.45 13.32
C ILE A 443 -18.78 -0.47 12.18
N VAL A 444 -18.79 -1.78 12.45
CA VAL A 444 -19.34 -2.78 11.54
C VAL A 444 -20.46 -3.53 12.21
N TYR A 445 -21.45 -3.95 11.42
CA TYR A 445 -22.61 -4.67 11.91
C TYR A 445 -23.00 -5.83 11.01
N THR A 446 -23.75 -6.77 11.57
CA THR A 446 -24.35 -7.87 10.81
C THR A 446 -25.66 -8.31 11.45
N THR A 447 -26.58 -8.80 10.62
CA THR A 447 -27.80 -9.48 11.06
C THR A 447 -27.72 -10.99 10.84
N GLN A 448 -26.60 -11.47 10.31
CA GLN A 448 -26.37 -12.89 10.06
C GLN A 448 -25.96 -13.62 11.34
N THR A 449 -26.46 -14.85 11.48
CA THR A 449 -26.06 -15.79 12.51
C THR A 449 -24.87 -16.64 12.02
N GLY A 450 -24.16 -17.28 12.95
CA GLY A 450 -23.02 -18.15 12.66
C GLY A 450 -21.64 -17.51 12.83
N ASP A 451 -20.61 -18.32 12.55
CA ASP A 451 -19.20 -18.05 12.90
C ASP A 451 -18.46 -17.18 11.89
N LYS A 452 -18.95 -17.10 10.65
CA LYS A 452 -18.35 -16.30 9.56
C LYS A 452 -19.38 -15.38 8.91
N PRO A 453 -19.99 -14.45 9.68
CA PRO A 453 -20.96 -13.54 9.12
C PRO A 453 -20.28 -12.51 8.21
N HIS A 454 -21.01 -12.05 7.21
CA HIS A 454 -20.62 -10.88 6.44
C HIS A 454 -20.91 -9.60 7.25
N TRP A 455 -19.85 -8.83 7.51
CA TRP A 455 -19.90 -7.58 8.27
C TRP A 455 -20.05 -6.38 7.32
N LYS A 456 -21.11 -5.60 7.53
CA LYS A 456 -21.40 -4.37 6.81
C LYS A 456 -20.78 -3.18 7.53
N LEU A 457 -20.20 -2.25 6.78
CA LEU A 457 -19.76 -0.97 7.32
C LEU A 457 -20.97 -0.12 7.70
N TYR A 458 -20.98 0.40 8.93
CA TYR A 458 -22.04 1.28 9.39
C TYR A 458 -21.86 2.70 8.84
N SER A 459 -22.83 3.17 8.06
CA SER A 459 -22.83 4.51 7.45
C SER A 459 -23.97 5.41 7.93
N GLY A 460 -24.91 4.88 8.72
CA GLY A 460 -26.04 5.64 9.25
C GLY A 460 -27.09 4.75 9.93
N PRO A 461 -28.09 5.36 10.60
CA PRO A 461 -29.08 4.63 11.38
C PRO A 461 -29.82 3.56 10.57
N LEU A 462 -29.94 2.37 11.14
CA LEU A 462 -30.68 1.25 10.54
C LEU A 462 -32.16 1.42 10.79
N ARG A 463 -32.99 1.27 9.75
CA ARG A 463 -34.43 1.15 9.92
C ARG A 463 -34.79 -0.30 10.19
N LEU A 464 -35.40 -0.55 11.34
CA LEU A 464 -35.90 -1.89 11.70
C LEU A 464 -37.43 -1.91 11.52
N PRO A 465 -37.95 -2.70 10.55
CA PRO A 465 -39.38 -2.88 10.36
C PRO A 465 -39.98 -3.82 11.42
N GLN A 466 -41.30 -4.02 11.39
CA GLN A 466 -41.96 -5.03 12.22
C GLN A 466 -41.30 -6.41 12.05
N GLY A 467 -41.15 -7.15 13.15
CA GLY A 467 -40.49 -8.45 13.20
C GLY A 467 -39.38 -8.54 14.25
N GLU A 468 -38.69 -9.68 14.26
CA GLU A 468 -37.56 -9.93 15.14
C GLU A 468 -36.23 -9.72 14.39
N HIS A 469 -35.36 -8.89 14.94
CA HIS A 469 -34.07 -8.56 14.36
C HIS A 469 -32.96 -8.81 15.37
N THR A 470 -32.06 -9.73 15.06
CA THR A 470 -30.80 -9.90 15.79
C THR A 470 -29.74 -9.03 15.13
N VAL A 471 -29.21 -8.06 15.87
CA VAL A 471 -28.17 -7.14 15.38
C VAL A 471 -26.91 -7.36 16.19
N ARG A 472 -25.82 -7.69 15.49
CA ARG A 472 -24.48 -7.82 16.06
C ARG A 472 -23.63 -6.66 15.58
N VAL A 473 -22.86 -6.06 16.48
CA VAL A 473 -22.09 -4.84 16.21
C VAL A 473 -20.74 -4.92 16.90
N LYS A 474 -19.69 -4.42 16.23
CA LYS A 474 -18.36 -4.25 16.83
C LYS A 474 -17.67 -3.01 16.27
N ALA A 475 -16.74 -2.48 17.04
CA ALA A 475 -15.88 -1.38 16.63
C ALA A 475 -14.52 -1.92 16.18
N VAL A 476 -13.98 -1.34 15.11
CA VAL A 476 -12.65 -1.64 14.56
C VAL A 476 -11.86 -0.35 14.43
N ARG A 477 -10.59 -0.38 14.85
CA ARG A 477 -9.67 0.76 14.77
C ARG A 477 -8.32 0.27 14.28
N TYR A 478 -7.74 0.94 13.30
CA TYR A 478 -6.45 0.51 12.73
C TYR A 478 -5.37 0.53 13.80
N GLY A 479 -4.58 -0.55 13.86
CA GLY A 479 -3.59 -0.81 14.89
C GLY A 479 -4.13 -1.38 16.21
N TYR A 480 -5.44 -1.31 16.45
CA TYR A 480 -6.08 -1.81 17.67
C TYR A 480 -6.62 -3.22 17.46
N LYS A 481 -6.79 -3.95 18.56
CA LYS A 481 -7.71 -5.09 18.60
C LYS A 481 -9.14 -4.59 18.39
N SER A 482 -9.95 -5.37 17.66
CA SER A 482 -11.40 -5.12 17.57
C SER A 482 -12.04 -5.16 18.95
N SER A 483 -13.12 -4.41 19.13
CA SER A 483 -13.93 -4.55 20.35
C SER A 483 -14.57 -5.93 20.42
N ASP A 484 -15.03 -6.32 21.61
CA ASP A 484 -15.99 -7.41 21.73
C ASP A 484 -17.25 -7.09 20.91
N VAL A 485 -17.92 -8.15 20.44
CA VAL A 485 -19.19 -8.03 19.72
C VAL A 485 -20.32 -7.79 20.70
N VAL A 486 -21.10 -6.74 20.46
CA VAL A 486 -22.37 -6.46 21.16
C VAL A 486 -23.51 -7.03 20.33
N THR A 487 -24.40 -7.80 20.97
CA THR A 487 -25.53 -8.45 20.31
C THR A 487 -26.83 -7.98 20.95
N GLY A 488 -27.73 -7.40 20.14
CA GLY A 488 -29.05 -6.97 20.56
C GLY A 488 -30.15 -7.73 19.82
N LEU A 489 -31.19 -8.15 20.54
CA LEU A 489 -32.41 -8.71 19.97
C LEU A 489 -33.52 -7.67 20.02
N PHE A 490 -34.02 -7.26 18.86
CA PHE A 490 -35.06 -6.23 18.72
C PHE A 490 -36.35 -6.86 18.23
N LYS A 491 -37.39 -6.85 19.08
CA LYS A 491 -38.72 -7.36 18.76
C LYS A 491 -39.67 -6.20 18.51
N ILE A 492 -40.10 -6.03 17.26
CA ILE A 492 -40.92 -4.91 16.83
C ILE A 492 -42.31 -5.45 16.51
N LYS A 493 -43.28 -5.09 17.36
CA LYS A 493 -44.66 -5.61 17.31
C LYS A 493 -45.48 -4.99 16.19
#